data_AF-A0A1B9KMK9-F1
#
_entry.id   AF-A0A1B9KMK9-F1
#
_cell.length_a   1.000
_cell.length_b   1.000
_cell.length_c   1.000
_cell.angle_alpha   90.00
_cell.angle_beta   90.00
_cell.angle_gamma   90.00
#
_symmetry.space_group_name_H-M   'P 1'
#
loop_
_entity.id
_entity.type
_entity.pdbx_description
1 polymer ?
#
loop_
_entity_poly.entity_id
_entity_poly.type
_entity_poly.pdbx_seq_one_letter_code
_entity_poly.pdbx_strand_id
1 'polypeptide(L)'
;MMTKNVIKQLQERGLIAQLTDEKALVELIEQHPIALYCGFDPTADSLHLGHLVPLLCLKRFQLAGHKPIALVGGATGLIGDPSFKAVERKLNTEETVVEWSEKIKQQVSPFLDFNCGENAAIVANNYDWFSGMNVLTFLRDVGKYFSVNAMINKESVKQRIDRDEQGISFTEFSYSLLQSYDFACLNKSHSVVLQIGGSDQWGNITAGIDLTRRLHQKQVYGLTVPLITKSDGTKFGKTESGAVWLDPKKTSPYKFYQFWINTADADVYRFLKFFTFMPLSEIDALEEEDKNSGVAPRAQYVLAEEVTRLVHGEEGLIAAKRITESLFSGKLSDLSQADFEQLAQDGMPTLSIESDADLQQAIVNAQFAPSRGQARTMIESNAISVNGERNSTIDYRFTDSDKLFNRYTLLRRGKKYYCLLIWG
;
A
#
# COMPACT_ATOMS: atom_id res chain seq x y z
N MET A 1 -26.34 14.76 -6.87
CA MET A 1 -26.64 13.36 -7.22
C MET A 1 -25.36 12.73 -7.71
N MET A 2 -24.86 11.67 -7.06
CA MET A 2 -23.73 10.92 -7.62
C MET A 2 -24.14 10.40 -8.99
N THR A 3 -23.36 10.72 -10.02
CA THR A 3 -23.52 10.15 -11.35
C THR A 3 -23.51 8.62 -11.20
N LYS A 4 -24.58 7.90 -11.58
CA LYS A 4 -24.63 6.42 -11.49
C LYS A 4 -23.48 5.74 -12.23
N ASN A 5 -22.87 6.45 -13.18
CA ASN A 5 -21.78 5.97 -14.01
C ASN A 5 -20.44 6.02 -13.23
N VAL A 6 -20.07 4.89 -12.63
CA VAL A 6 -18.79 4.73 -11.90
C VAL A 6 -17.58 4.92 -12.82
N ILE A 7 -17.67 4.59 -14.12
CA ILE A 7 -16.58 4.79 -15.08
C ILE A 7 -16.25 6.27 -15.22
N LYS A 8 -17.28 7.12 -15.38
CA LYS A 8 -17.09 8.57 -15.43
C LYS A 8 -16.48 9.12 -14.13
N GLN A 9 -16.91 8.63 -12.97
CA GLN A 9 -16.31 9.03 -11.68
C GLN A 9 -14.82 8.65 -11.60
N LEU A 10 -14.43 7.49 -12.12
CA LEU A 10 -13.03 7.07 -12.17
C LEU A 10 -12.23 7.92 -13.18
N GLN A 11 -12.80 8.27 -14.33
CA GLN A 11 -12.16 9.17 -15.31
C GLN A 11 -11.91 10.56 -14.73
N GLU A 12 -12.91 11.16 -14.09
CA GLU A 12 -12.79 12.49 -13.45
C GLU A 12 -11.74 12.50 -12.32
N ARG A 13 -11.53 11.36 -11.68
CA ARG A 13 -10.45 11.17 -10.69
C ARG A 13 -9.09 10.89 -11.31
N GLY A 14 -9.01 10.59 -12.60
CA GLY A 14 -7.79 10.15 -13.28
C GLY A 14 -7.38 8.70 -12.95
N LEU A 15 -8.34 7.86 -12.54
CA LEU A 15 -8.12 6.47 -12.10
C LEU A 15 -8.20 5.43 -13.23
N ILE A 16 -8.37 5.85 -14.48
CA ILE A 16 -8.37 4.95 -15.65
C ILE A 16 -7.11 5.21 -16.48
N ALA A 17 -6.26 4.20 -16.58
CA ALA A 17 -5.12 4.19 -17.50
C ALA A 17 -5.48 3.58 -18.85
N GLN A 18 -6.16 2.42 -18.85
CA GLN A 18 -6.62 1.74 -20.05
C GLN A 18 -7.96 1.07 -19.78
N LEU A 19 -8.82 1.00 -20.80
CA LEU A 19 -10.16 0.42 -20.73
C LEU A 19 -10.52 -0.22 -22.05
N THR A 20 -11.03 -1.45 -22.01
CA THR A 20 -11.57 -2.11 -23.21
C THR A 20 -13.01 -1.67 -23.47
N ASP A 21 -13.32 -1.28 -24.71
CA ASP A 21 -14.68 -0.99 -25.21
C ASP A 21 -15.54 -0.18 -24.21
N GLU A 22 -15.08 1.05 -23.94
CA GLU A 22 -15.66 1.95 -22.94
C GLU A 22 -17.17 2.14 -23.11
N LYS A 23 -17.63 2.31 -24.36
CA LYS A 23 -19.06 2.54 -24.65
C LYS A 23 -19.90 1.35 -24.21
N ALA A 24 -19.53 0.14 -24.62
CA ALA A 24 -20.28 -1.06 -24.27
C ALA A 24 -20.25 -1.33 -22.76
N LEU A 25 -19.12 -1.09 -22.09
CA LEU A 25 -19.03 -1.27 -20.63
C LEU A 25 -19.91 -0.25 -19.88
N VAL A 26 -19.92 1.01 -20.31
CA VAL A 26 -20.79 2.05 -19.73
C VAL A 26 -22.25 1.68 -19.90
N GLU A 27 -22.67 1.28 -21.10
CA GLU A 27 -24.04 0.84 -21.38
C GLU A 27 -24.44 -0.35 -20.48
N LEU A 28 -23.53 -1.32 -20.29
CA LEU A 28 -23.75 -2.49 -19.43
C LEU A 28 -23.96 -2.09 -17.96
N ILE A 29 -23.08 -1.25 -17.42
CA ILE A 29 -23.10 -0.78 -16.03
C ILE A 29 -24.34 0.07 -15.72
N GLU A 30 -24.84 0.81 -16.70
CA GLU A 30 -26.05 1.64 -16.54
C GLU A 30 -27.34 0.80 -16.56
N GLN A 31 -27.32 -0.37 -17.21
CA GLN A 31 -28.48 -1.26 -17.30
C GLN A 31 -28.64 -2.13 -16.05
N HIS A 32 -27.56 -2.71 -15.52
CA HIS A 32 -27.64 -3.58 -14.35
C HIS A 32 -26.32 -3.63 -13.56
N PRO A 33 -26.36 -3.98 -12.26
CA PRO A 33 -25.16 -4.31 -11.50
C PRO A 33 -24.34 -5.41 -12.19
N ILE A 34 -23.01 -5.26 -12.15
CA ILE A 34 -22.06 -6.25 -12.67
C ILE A 34 -21.24 -6.83 -11.52
N ALA A 35 -20.66 -8.01 -11.75
CA ALA A 35 -19.59 -8.53 -10.91
C ALA A 35 -18.23 -8.20 -11.56
N LEU A 36 -17.29 -7.76 -10.74
CA LEU A 36 -15.92 -7.43 -11.14
C LEU A 36 -14.92 -8.05 -10.17
N TYR A 37 -13.66 -8.20 -10.59
CA TYR A 37 -12.61 -8.69 -9.71
C TYR A 37 -11.27 -7.97 -9.86
N CYS A 38 -10.46 -8.03 -8.80
CA CYS A 38 -9.04 -7.69 -8.81
C CYS A 38 -8.25 -8.80 -8.12
N GLY A 39 -7.11 -9.17 -8.70
CA GLY A 39 -6.19 -10.16 -8.14
C GLY A 39 -5.14 -9.52 -7.24
N PHE A 40 -4.79 -10.21 -6.14
CA PHE A 40 -3.74 -9.83 -5.20
C PHE A 40 -2.87 -11.06 -4.90
N ASP A 41 -1.64 -11.04 -5.40
CA ASP A 41 -0.69 -12.13 -5.19
C ASP A 41 0.04 -12.00 -3.83
N PRO A 42 0.09 -13.08 -3.03
CA PRO A 42 0.84 -13.14 -1.78
C PRO A 42 2.34 -13.18 -2.04
N THR A 43 2.94 -11.99 -2.20
CA THR A 43 4.40 -11.81 -2.34
C THR A 43 5.10 -11.42 -1.05
N ALA A 44 4.31 -11.06 -0.05
CA ALA A 44 4.71 -10.76 1.32
C ALA A 44 3.53 -11.06 2.25
N ASP A 45 3.78 -11.03 3.56
CA ASP A 45 2.80 -11.20 4.63
C ASP A 45 1.80 -10.02 4.79
N SER A 46 1.95 -8.94 4.01
CA SER A 46 1.07 -7.77 4.01
C SER A 46 1.06 -7.10 2.63
N LEU A 47 -0.05 -6.44 2.30
CA LEU A 47 -0.09 -5.44 1.23
C LEU A 47 0.60 -4.14 1.69
N HIS A 48 0.81 -3.26 0.72
CA HIS A 48 1.46 -1.96 0.85
C HIS A 48 0.72 -0.95 -0.03
N LEU A 49 1.04 0.34 0.08
CA LEU A 49 0.32 1.41 -0.63
C LEU A 49 0.14 1.22 -2.15
N GLY A 50 1.10 0.58 -2.82
CA GLY A 50 0.95 0.24 -4.25
C GLY A 50 -0.27 -0.64 -4.60
N HIS A 51 -0.76 -1.45 -3.65
CA HIS A 51 -1.95 -2.29 -3.83
C HIS A 51 -3.25 -1.58 -3.45
N LEU A 52 -3.16 -0.39 -2.84
CA LEU A 52 -4.32 0.28 -2.28
C LEU A 52 -5.22 0.85 -3.38
N VAL A 53 -4.67 1.37 -4.49
CA VAL A 53 -5.50 1.95 -5.57
C VAL A 53 -6.46 0.94 -6.21
N PRO A 54 -6.02 -0.25 -6.68
CA PRO A 54 -6.95 -1.26 -7.18
C PRO A 54 -8.00 -1.70 -6.15
N LEU A 55 -7.60 -1.81 -4.87
CA LEU A 55 -8.50 -2.19 -3.78
C LEU A 55 -9.58 -1.12 -3.52
N LEU A 56 -9.19 0.15 -3.50
CA LEU A 56 -10.15 1.25 -3.37
C LEU A 56 -11.04 1.37 -4.60
N CYS A 57 -10.54 1.05 -5.80
CA CYS A 57 -11.37 0.94 -7.00
C CYS A 57 -12.45 -0.14 -6.83
N LEU A 58 -12.12 -1.34 -6.32
CA LEU A 58 -13.15 -2.35 -5.99
C LEU A 58 -14.22 -1.78 -5.05
N LYS A 59 -13.82 -1.02 -4.02
CA LYS A 59 -14.77 -0.36 -3.13
C LYS A 59 -15.61 0.71 -3.83
N ARG A 60 -15.05 1.51 -4.75
CA ARG A 60 -15.82 2.49 -5.54
C ARG A 60 -16.89 1.80 -6.40
N PHE A 61 -16.55 0.68 -7.02
CA PHE A 61 -17.54 -0.13 -7.74
C PHE A 61 -18.61 -0.68 -6.79
N GLN A 62 -18.23 -1.12 -5.58
CA GLN A 62 -19.19 -1.56 -4.58
C GLN A 62 -20.17 -0.47 -4.15
N LEU A 63 -19.66 0.73 -3.89
CA LEU A 63 -20.47 1.89 -3.53
C LEU A 63 -21.43 2.31 -4.66
N ALA A 64 -21.08 2.00 -5.92
CA ALA A 64 -21.95 2.19 -7.08
C ALA A 64 -22.97 1.03 -7.28
N GLY A 65 -23.00 0.04 -6.39
CA GLY A 65 -23.94 -1.08 -6.42
C GLY A 65 -23.43 -2.33 -7.15
N HIS A 66 -22.18 -2.35 -7.60
CA HIS A 66 -21.58 -3.51 -8.26
C HIS A 66 -20.98 -4.49 -7.25
N LYS A 67 -20.78 -5.74 -7.66
CA LYS A 67 -20.31 -6.81 -6.78
C LYS A 67 -18.79 -7.02 -6.92
N PRO A 68 -17.97 -6.57 -5.95
CA PRO A 68 -16.53 -6.75 -6.02
C PRO A 68 -16.11 -8.16 -5.59
N ILE A 69 -15.13 -8.71 -6.28
CA ILE A 69 -14.44 -9.95 -5.90
C ILE A 69 -12.96 -9.64 -5.71
N ALA A 70 -12.45 -9.83 -4.50
CA ALA A 70 -11.02 -9.81 -4.24
C ALA A 70 -10.48 -11.24 -4.41
N LEU A 71 -9.68 -11.46 -5.45
CA LEU A 71 -9.05 -12.75 -5.70
C LEU A 71 -7.69 -12.77 -5.03
N VAL A 72 -7.49 -13.67 -4.08
CA VAL A 72 -6.18 -13.96 -3.50
C VAL A 72 -5.47 -15.01 -4.36
N GLY A 73 -4.23 -14.70 -4.75
CA GLY A 73 -3.44 -15.51 -5.65
C GLY A 73 -2.72 -16.69 -5.00
N GLY A 74 -3.44 -17.62 -4.35
CA GLY A 74 -2.81 -18.75 -3.67
C GLY A 74 -2.02 -19.68 -4.61
N ALA A 75 -2.44 -19.83 -5.88
CA ALA A 75 -1.70 -20.55 -6.90
C ALA A 75 -0.74 -19.65 -7.68
N THR A 76 -1.19 -18.46 -8.10
CA THR A 76 -0.36 -17.50 -8.86
C THR A 76 0.85 -17.01 -8.06
N GLY A 77 0.71 -16.89 -6.73
CA GLY A 77 1.80 -16.57 -5.81
C GLY A 77 2.89 -17.64 -5.72
N LEU A 78 2.59 -18.91 -6.03
CA LEU A 78 3.58 -19.99 -6.14
C LEU A 78 4.37 -19.94 -7.45
N ILE A 79 3.89 -19.19 -8.44
CA ILE A 79 4.53 -19.06 -9.76
C ILE A 79 5.31 -17.74 -9.86
N GLY A 80 4.66 -16.63 -9.48
CA GLY A 80 5.22 -15.29 -9.52
C GLY A 80 5.01 -14.56 -10.85
N ASP A 81 4.44 -13.35 -10.79
CA ASP A 81 4.22 -12.51 -11.97
C ASP A 81 5.53 -11.85 -12.48
N PRO A 82 5.96 -12.14 -13.73
CA PRO A 82 7.13 -11.51 -14.33
C PRO A 82 6.89 -10.10 -14.88
N SER A 83 5.64 -9.61 -14.91
CA SER A 83 5.27 -8.39 -15.63
C SER A 83 6.09 -7.17 -15.20
N PHE A 84 6.86 -6.62 -16.15
CA PHE A 84 7.76 -5.48 -15.94
C PHE A 84 8.81 -5.68 -14.81
N LYS A 85 9.14 -6.93 -14.48
CA LYS A 85 10.23 -7.29 -13.55
C LYS A 85 11.49 -7.61 -14.34
N ALA A 86 12.63 -7.14 -13.84
CA ALA A 86 13.92 -7.37 -14.47
C ALA A 86 14.58 -8.69 -14.07
N VAL A 87 14.21 -9.23 -12.90
CA VAL A 87 14.86 -10.41 -12.29
C VAL A 87 13.78 -11.42 -11.90
N GLU A 88 14.10 -12.70 -12.03
CA GLU A 88 13.27 -13.83 -11.57
C GLU A 88 13.01 -13.76 -10.07
N ARG A 89 11.78 -14.06 -9.67
CA ARG A 89 11.42 -14.13 -8.26
C ARG A 89 11.90 -15.44 -7.65
N LYS A 90 12.30 -15.38 -6.38
CA LYS A 90 12.47 -16.61 -5.59
C LYS A 90 11.09 -17.20 -5.30
N LEU A 91 10.92 -18.48 -5.57
CA LEU A 91 9.70 -19.21 -5.25
C LEU A 91 9.57 -19.33 -3.73
N ASN A 92 8.38 -19.05 -3.22
CA ASN A 92 8.04 -19.25 -1.81
C ASN A 92 7.53 -20.67 -1.60
N THR A 93 7.61 -21.18 -0.38
CA THR A 93 7.02 -22.48 -0.05
C THR A 93 5.50 -22.38 -0.03
N GLU A 94 4.83 -23.51 -0.19
CA GLU A 94 3.37 -23.60 -0.13
C GLU A 94 2.82 -23.12 1.22
N GLU A 95 3.45 -23.50 2.32
CA GLU A 95 3.07 -23.08 3.68
C GLU A 95 3.14 -21.56 3.83
N THR A 96 4.20 -20.96 3.28
CA THR A 96 4.39 -19.50 3.29
C THR A 96 3.28 -18.79 2.51
N VAL A 97 2.95 -19.29 1.31
CA VAL A 97 1.90 -18.72 0.47
C VAL A 97 0.52 -18.86 1.09
N VAL A 98 0.20 -19.98 1.73
CA VAL A 98 -1.06 -20.18 2.46
C VAL A 98 -1.15 -19.20 3.63
N GLU A 99 -0.10 -19.06 4.45
CA GLU A 99 -0.09 -18.11 5.56
C GLU A 99 -0.30 -16.67 5.09
N TRP A 100 0.41 -16.26 4.03
CA TRP A 100 0.29 -14.91 3.47
C TRP A 100 -1.06 -14.66 2.81
N SER A 101 -1.65 -15.67 2.18
CA SER A 101 -2.99 -15.59 1.59
C SER A 101 -4.05 -15.25 2.65
N GLU A 102 -3.99 -15.90 3.81
CA GLU A 102 -4.91 -15.61 4.92
C GLU A 102 -4.68 -14.22 5.52
N LYS A 103 -3.43 -13.78 5.67
CA LYS A 103 -3.12 -12.41 6.12
C LYS A 103 -3.63 -11.34 5.15
N ILE A 104 -3.41 -11.52 3.85
CA ILE A 104 -3.90 -10.60 2.82
C ILE A 104 -5.43 -10.58 2.78
N LYS A 105 -6.07 -11.75 2.89
CA LYS A 105 -7.53 -11.85 2.99
C LYS A 105 -8.07 -11.03 4.17
N GLN A 106 -7.50 -11.20 5.36
CA GLN A 106 -7.86 -10.42 6.54
C GLN A 106 -7.64 -8.92 6.35
N GLN A 107 -6.60 -8.52 5.62
CA GLN A 107 -6.31 -7.12 5.35
C GLN A 107 -7.21 -6.49 4.28
N VAL A 108 -7.67 -7.27 3.30
CA VAL A 108 -8.59 -6.81 2.25
C VAL A 108 -10.02 -6.69 2.79
N SER A 109 -10.41 -7.57 3.73
CA SER A 109 -11.78 -7.63 4.24
C SER A 109 -12.33 -6.29 4.78
N PRO A 110 -11.58 -5.48 5.56
CA PRO A 110 -12.09 -4.19 6.05
C PRO A 110 -12.44 -3.17 4.96
N PHE A 111 -11.86 -3.28 3.75
CA PHE A 111 -12.10 -2.32 2.68
C PHE A 111 -13.42 -2.57 1.94
N LEU A 112 -13.93 -3.79 1.97
CA LEU A 112 -15.12 -4.20 1.22
C LEU A 112 -16.23 -4.62 2.19
N ASP A 113 -17.48 -4.36 1.81
CA ASP A 113 -18.63 -4.75 2.61
C ASP A 113 -19.09 -6.17 2.24
N PHE A 114 -19.09 -7.09 3.21
CA PHE A 114 -19.50 -8.48 3.01
C PHE A 114 -20.96 -8.73 3.37
N ASN A 115 -21.65 -7.73 3.91
CA ASN A 115 -23.00 -7.85 4.48
C ASN A 115 -23.98 -6.80 3.91
N CYS A 116 -23.76 -6.33 2.68
CA CYS A 116 -24.62 -5.32 2.03
C CYS A 116 -25.68 -5.89 1.06
N GLY A 117 -25.96 -7.19 1.11
CA GLY A 117 -26.99 -7.84 0.27
C GLY A 117 -26.43 -8.35 -1.07
N GLU A 118 -27.10 -8.03 -2.18
CA GLU A 118 -26.79 -8.63 -3.49
C GLU A 118 -25.37 -8.33 -4.01
N ASN A 119 -24.84 -7.15 -3.68
CA ASN A 119 -23.49 -6.71 -4.03
C ASN A 119 -22.45 -6.94 -2.91
N ALA A 120 -22.76 -7.83 -1.96
CA ALA A 120 -21.81 -8.27 -0.95
C ALA A 120 -20.52 -8.79 -1.61
N ALA A 121 -19.38 -8.34 -1.08
CA ALA A 121 -18.07 -8.71 -1.57
C ALA A 121 -17.80 -10.20 -1.43
N ILE A 122 -16.96 -10.73 -2.31
CA ILE A 122 -16.45 -12.10 -2.24
C ILE A 122 -14.93 -12.06 -2.14
N VAL A 123 -14.34 -12.84 -1.24
CA VAL A 123 -12.93 -13.20 -1.33
C VAL A 123 -12.85 -14.58 -1.97
N ALA A 124 -12.17 -14.68 -3.11
CA ALA A 124 -11.90 -15.94 -3.80
C ALA A 124 -10.42 -16.30 -3.68
N ASN A 125 -10.07 -17.57 -3.85
CA ASN A 125 -8.68 -18.03 -3.92
C ASN A 125 -8.49 -18.91 -5.17
N ASN A 126 -7.55 -18.55 -6.05
CA ASN A 126 -7.33 -19.34 -7.27
C ASN A 126 -6.71 -20.71 -7.02
N TYR A 127 -6.17 -20.95 -5.81
CA TYR A 127 -5.77 -22.27 -5.37
C TYR A 127 -6.94 -23.28 -5.42
N ASP A 128 -8.19 -22.83 -5.27
CA ASP A 128 -9.38 -23.69 -5.27
C ASP A 128 -9.57 -24.45 -6.60
N TRP A 129 -9.18 -23.86 -7.74
CA TRP A 129 -9.28 -24.52 -9.05
C TRP A 129 -7.95 -25.05 -9.58
N PHE A 130 -6.82 -24.49 -9.19
CA PHE A 130 -5.52 -24.97 -9.67
C PHE A 130 -4.98 -26.19 -8.90
N SER A 131 -5.25 -26.30 -7.60
CA SER A 131 -4.72 -27.41 -6.78
C SER A 131 -5.16 -28.80 -7.25
N GLY A 132 -6.40 -28.90 -7.76
CA GLY A 132 -6.94 -30.13 -8.35
C GLY A 132 -6.71 -30.28 -9.85
N MET A 133 -6.10 -29.30 -10.52
CA MET A 133 -5.94 -29.32 -11.97
C MET A 133 -4.73 -30.15 -12.40
N ASN A 134 -4.97 -31.17 -13.22
CA ASN A 134 -3.88 -31.94 -13.81
C ASN A 134 -3.12 -31.11 -14.86
N VAL A 135 -1.79 -31.27 -14.91
CA VAL A 135 -0.92 -30.58 -15.88
C VAL A 135 -1.35 -30.81 -17.33
N LEU A 136 -1.82 -32.01 -17.70
CA LEU A 136 -2.30 -32.30 -19.04
C LEU A 136 -3.59 -31.53 -19.35
N THR A 137 -4.49 -31.43 -18.38
CA THR A 137 -5.70 -30.59 -18.49
C THR A 137 -5.31 -29.13 -18.66
N PHE A 138 -4.39 -28.61 -17.86
CA PHE A 138 -3.91 -27.23 -17.98
C PHE A 138 -3.33 -26.95 -19.38
N LEU A 139 -2.40 -27.78 -19.86
CA LEU A 139 -1.77 -27.58 -21.16
C LEU A 139 -2.76 -27.71 -22.34
N ARG A 140 -3.71 -28.65 -22.25
CA ARG A 140 -4.67 -28.91 -23.35
C ARG A 140 -5.86 -27.96 -23.33
N ASP A 141 -6.41 -27.65 -22.17
CA ASP A 141 -7.67 -26.91 -22.07
C ASP A 141 -7.42 -25.41 -21.88
N VAL A 142 -6.25 -25.01 -21.39
CA VAL A 142 -5.82 -23.62 -21.31
C VAL A 142 -4.74 -23.34 -22.35
N GLY A 143 -3.62 -24.07 -22.29
CA GLY A 143 -2.40 -23.78 -23.07
C GLY A 143 -2.60 -23.72 -24.59
N LYS A 144 -3.48 -24.55 -25.17
CA LYS A 144 -3.75 -24.56 -26.64
C LYS A 144 -4.22 -23.23 -27.20
N TYR A 145 -4.77 -22.34 -26.36
CA TYR A 145 -5.27 -21.05 -26.78
C TYR A 145 -4.20 -19.95 -26.81
N PHE A 146 -3.00 -20.23 -26.31
CA PHE A 146 -1.91 -19.28 -26.19
C PHE A 146 -0.86 -19.53 -27.27
N SER A 147 -0.63 -18.55 -28.14
CA SER A 147 0.47 -18.59 -29.10
C SER A 147 1.76 -18.16 -28.41
N VAL A 148 2.78 -19.02 -28.44
CA VAL A 148 4.11 -18.69 -27.93
C VAL A 148 4.66 -17.43 -28.60
N ASN A 149 4.50 -17.29 -29.92
CA ASN A 149 4.92 -16.09 -30.65
C ASN A 149 4.23 -14.82 -30.14
N ALA A 150 2.96 -14.89 -29.77
CA ALA A 150 2.25 -13.74 -29.20
C ALA A 150 2.75 -13.44 -27.77
N MET A 151 2.97 -14.48 -26.96
CA MET A 151 3.42 -14.34 -25.58
C MET A 151 4.81 -13.70 -25.46
N ILE A 152 5.79 -14.14 -26.25
CA ILE A 152 7.16 -13.58 -26.20
C ILE A 152 7.23 -12.12 -26.66
N ASN A 153 6.26 -11.68 -27.49
CA ASN A 153 6.18 -10.31 -28.00
C ASN A 153 5.41 -9.36 -27.07
N LYS A 154 4.83 -9.86 -25.95
CA LYS A 154 4.17 -8.99 -24.97
C LYS A 154 5.19 -8.09 -24.30
N GLU A 155 4.89 -6.79 -24.24
CA GLU A 155 5.76 -5.77 -23.64
C GLU A 155 6.18 -6.11 -22.20
N SER A 156 5.28 -6.73 -21.42
CA SER A 156 5.52 -7.10 -20.03
C SER A 156 6.67 -8.10 -19.81
N VAL A 157 7.02 -8.93 -20.81
CA VAL A 157 8.07 -9.96 -20.72
C VAL A 157 9.15 -9.83 -21.79
N LYS A 158 8.90 -9.06 -22.86
CA LYS A 158 9.80 -8.91 -24.01
C LYS A 158 11.23 -8.57 -23.60
N GLN A 159 11.40 -7.65 -22.64
CA GLN A 159 12.72 -7.25 -22.14
C GLN A 159 13.52 -8.39 -21.51
N ARG A 160 12.87 -9.41 -20.95
CA ARG A 160 13.54 -10.60 -20.39
C ARG A 160 13.82 -11.67 -21.45
N ILE A 161 12.99 -11.74 -22.49
CA ILE A 161 13.25 -12.62 -23.64
C ILE A 161 14.48 -12.14 -24.42
N ASP A 162 14.64 -10.82 -24.57
CA ASP A 162 15.74 -10.23 -25.32
C ASP A 162 17.10 -10.28 -24.57
N ARG A 163 17.14 -10.69 -23.30
CA ARG A 163 18.35 -10.75 -22.46
C ARG A 163 18.80 -12.19 -22.20
N ASP A 164 19.91 -12.60 -22.80
CA ASP A 164 20.43 -13.98 -22.67
C ASP A 164 20.87 -14.35 -21.24
N GLU A 165 21.39 -13.41 -20.45
CA GLU A 165 21.89 -13.68 -19.08
C GLU A 165 20.80 -13.61 -17.99
N GLN A 166 19.65 -12.99 -18.29
CA GLN A 166 18.53 -12.74 -17.36
C GLN A 166 17.20 -13.12 -18.01
N GLY A 167 17.17 -14.34 -18.57
CA GLY A 167 16.00 -14.91 -19.23
C GLY A 167 14.78 -15.05 -18.32
N ILE A 168 13.70 -15.61 -18.87
CA ILE A 168 12.48 -15.94 -18.14
C ILE A 168 12.29 -17.46 -18.10
N SER A 169 12.04 -18.01 -16.92
CA SER A 169 11.78 -19.43 -16.77
C SER A 169 10.40 -19.80 -17.33
N PHE A 170 10.21 -21.08 -17.67
CA PHE A 170 8.90 -21.58 -18.09
C PHE A 170 7.82 -21.36 -17.01
N THR A 171 8.22 -21.44 -15.73
CA THR A 171 7.37 -21.19 -14.57
C THR A 171 6.77 -19.79 -14.65
N GLU A 172 7.57 -18.73 -14.63
CA GLU A 172 7.08 -17.36 -14.71
C GLU A 172 6.41 -17.05 -16.07
N PHE A 173 6.91 -17.63 -17.17
CA PHE A 173 6.31 -17.46 -18.50
C PHE A 173 4.87 -18.01 -18.56
N SER A 174 4.59 -19.08 -17.81
CA SER A 174 3.26 -19.69 -17.72
C SER A 174 2.27 -18.86 -16.88
N TYR A 175 2.74 -17.91 -16.06
CA TYR A 175 1.90 -17.10 -15.16
C TYR A 175 0.69 -16.47 -15.86
N SER A 176 0.89 -15.91 -17.07
CA SER A 176 -0.18 -15.27 -17.83
C SER A 176 -1.34 -16.22 -18.18
N LEU A 177 -1.08 -17.53 -18.33
CA LEU A 177 -2.12 -18.54 -18.56
C LEU A 177 -2.97 -18.73 -17.30
N LEU A 178 -2.34 -18.74 -16.11
CA LEU A 178 -3.04 -18.90 -14.84
C LEU A 178 -3.99 -17.72 -14.59
N GLN A 179 -3.48 -16.49 -14.64
CA GLN A 179 -4.31 -15.29 -14.44
C GLN A 179 -5.40 -15.16 -15.51
N SER A 180 -5.13 -15.59 -16.74
CA SER A 180 -6.18 -15.60 -17.78
C SER A 180 -7.30 -16.58 -17.45
N TYR A 181 -6.94 -17.76 -16.91
CA TYR A 181 -7.89 -18.79 -16.54
C TYR A 181 -8.71 -18.41 -15.30
N ASP A 182 -8.14 -17.60 -14.40
CA ASP A 182 -8.88 -17.01 -13.28
C ASP A 182 -10.08 -16.19 -13.75
N PHE A 183 -9.93 -15.38 -14.81
CA PHE A 183 -11.04 -14.62 -15.38
C PHE A 183 -12.14 -15.58 -15.90
N ALA A 184 -11.76 -16.61 -16.64
CA ALA A 184 -12.72 -17.59 -17.15
C ALA A 184 -13.46 -18.32 -15.99
N CYS A 185 -12.73 -18.73 -14.95
CA CYS A 185 -13.32 -19.37 -13.77
C CYS A 185 -14.31 -18.47 -13.05
N LEU A 186 -13.92 -17.23 -12.75
CA LEU A 186 -14.78 -16.26 -12.05
C LEU A 186 -15.96 -15.80 -12.91
N ASN A 187 -15.79 -15.75 -14.24
CA ASN A 187 -16.91 -15.52 -15.16
C ASN A 187 -17.93 -16.67 -15.07
N LYS A 188 -17.46 -17.92 -15.01
CA LYS A 188 -18.32 -19.10 -14.91
C LYS A 188 -19.00 -19.23 -13.54
N SER A 189 -18.28 -18.99 -12.44
CA SER A 189 -18.79 -19.22 -11.08
C SER A 189 -19.59 -18.05 -10.50
N HIS A 190 -19.22 -16.81 -10.86
CA HIS A 190 -19.77 -15.59 -10.26
C HIS A 190 -20.24 -14.56 -11.29
N SER A 191 -20.32 -14.93 -12.57
CA SER A 191 -20.74 -14.02 -13.65
C SER A 191 -19.90 -12.74 -13.71
N VAL A 192 -18.60 -12.84 -13.36
CA VAL A 192 -17.67 -11.73 -13.44
C VAL A 192 -17.48 -11.32 -14.90
N VAL A 193 -17.68 -10.04 -15.19
CA VAL A 193 -17.56 -9.48 -16.54
C VAL A 193 -16.50 -8.40 -16.65
N LEU A 194 -15.89 -7.96 -15.55
CA LEU A 194 -14.85 -6.94 -15.54
C LEU A 194 -13.68 -7.37 -14.64
N GLN A 195 -12.46 -7.32 -15.18
CA GLN A 195 -11.23 -7.40 -14.39
C GLN A 195 -10.63 -6.00 -14.25
N ILE A 196 -10.24 -5.65 -13.02
CA ILE A 196 -9.45 -4.45 -12.75
C ILE A 196 -8.06 -4.82 -12.20
N GLY A 197 -7.06 -3.95 -12.42
CA GLY A 197 -5.70 -4.14 -11.91
C GLY A 197 -4.82 -2.91 -12.12
N GLY A 198 -3.56 -2.97 -11.69
CA GLY A 198 -2.56 -1.95 -12.01
C GLY A 198 -2.25 -1.89 -13.52
N SER A 199 -1.68 -0.79 -14.02
CA SER A 199 -1.37 -0.65 -15.45
C SER A 199 -0.34 -1.66 -15.96
N ASP A 200 0.47 -2.23 -15.07
CA ASP A 200 1.37 -3.35 -15.35
C ASP A 200 0.64 -4.67 -15.68
N GLN A 201 -0.65 -4.78 -15.37
CA GLN A 201 -1.46 -5.98 -15.55
C GLN A 201 -2.20 -6.06 -16.90
N TRP A 202 -2.11 -5.03 -17.74
CA TRP A 202 -2.88 -4.96 -19.00
C TRP A 202 -2.72 -6.19 -19.89
N GLY A 203 -1.48 -6.69 -20.02
CA GLY A 203 -1.17 -7.86 -20.85
C GLY A 203 -1.79 -9.17 -20.32
N ASN A 204 -1.99 -9.30 -19.01
CA ASN A 204 -2.61 -10.48 -18.42
C ASN A 204 -4.14 -10.37 -18.45
N ILE A 205 -4.68 -9.17 -18.18
CA ILE A 205 -6.13 -8.88 -18.25
C ILE A 205 -6.66 -9.17 -19.65
N THR A 206 -6.01 -8.66 -20.69
CA THR A 206 -6.44 -8.86 -22.09
C THR A 206 -6.40 -10.33 -22.51
N ALA A 207 -5.42 -11.09 -22.01
CA ALA A 207 -5.36 -12.53 -22.25
C ALA A 207 -6.49 -13.29 -21.54
N GLY A 208 -6.90 -12.85 -20.35
CA GLY A 208 -8.10 -13.35 -19.66
C GLY A 208 -9.39 -13.06 -20.42
N ILE A 209 -9.52 -11.87 -21.03
CA ILE A 209 -10.66 -11.51 -21.89
C ILE A 209 -10.74 -12.48 -23.08
N ASP A 210 -9.62 -12.67 -23.78
CA ASP A 210 -9.56 -13.57 -24.93
C ASP A 210 -9.86 -15.01 -24.56
N LEU A 211 -9.30 -15.50 -23.45
CA LEU A 211 -9.52 -16.86 -23.00
C LEU A 211 -10.98 -17.09 -22.58
N THR A 212 -11.58 -16.14 -21.85
CA THR A 212 -12.99 -16.20 -21.43
C THR A 212 -13.91 -16.27 -22.65
N ARG A 213 -13.64 -15.48 -23.69
CA ARG A 213 -14.38 -15.55 -24.95
C ARG A 213 -14.24 -16.92 -25.63
N ARG A 214 -13.04 -17.51 -25.64
CA ARG A 214 -12.79 -18.82 -26.27
C ARG A 214 -13.43 -19.98 -25.50
N LEU A 215 -13.40 -19.93 -24.17
CA LEU A 215 -13.92 -20.99 -23.31
C LEU A 215 -15.43 -20.91 -23.08
N HIS A 216 -15.98 -19.71 -22.94
CA HIS A 216 -17.36 -19.50 -22.48
C HIS A 216 -18.22 -18.70 -23.46
N GLN A 217 -17.64 -18.21 -24.56
CA GLN A 217 -18.33 -17.40 -25.57
C GLN A 217 -19.03 -16.18 -24.95
N LYS A 218 -18.43 -15.62 -23.89
CA LYS A 218 -18.89 -14.42 -23.20
C LYS A 218 -17.98 -13.24 -23.52
N GLN A 219 -18.58 -12.07 -23.72
CA GLN A 219 -17.86 -10.80 -23.75
C GLN A 219 -17.62 -10.35 -22.31
N VAL A 220 -16.37 -9.99 -22.02
CA VAL A 220 -15.91 -9.46 -20.74
C VAL A 220 -14.91 -8.32 -21.00
N TYR A 221 -14.63 -7.54 -19.97
CA TYR A 221 -13.93 -6.25 -20.08
C TYR A 221 -12.72 -6.20 -19.13
N GLY A 222 -11.79 -5.30 -19.45
CA GLY A 222 -10.61 -5.00 -18.65
C GLY A 222 -10.46 -3.51 -18.42
N LEU A 223 -10.10 -3.13 -17.20
CA LEU A 223 -9.76 -1.76 -16.80
C LEU A 223 -8.45 -1.79 -16.03
N THR A 224 -7.52 -0.89 -16.31
CA THR A 224 -6.34 -0.71 -15.47
C THR A 224 -6.30 0.67 -14.84
N VAL A 225 -5.86 0.72 -13.59
CA VAL A 225 -5.59 1.96 -12.86
C VAL A 225 -4.15 2.42 -13.12
N PRO A 226 -3.85 3.73 -13.09
CA PRO A 226 -2.50 4.21 -13.33
C PRO A 226 -1.53 3.71 -12.26
N LEU A 227 -0.28 3.45 -12.68
CA LEU A 227 0.84 3.36 -11.75
C LEU A 227 1.06 4.74 -11.11
N ILE A 228 1.12 4.76 -9.79
CA ILE A 228 1.30 6.01 -9.06
C ILE A 228 2.76 6.43 -9.14
N THR A 229 2.99 7.62 -9.68
CA THR A 229 4.29 8.27 -9.76
C THR A 229 4.21 9.60 -9.02
N LYS A 230 5.28 9.97 -8.32
CA LYS A 230 5.40 11.32 -7.75
C LYS A 230 5.79 12.31 -8.84
N SER A 231 5.49 13.59 -8.64
CA SER A 231 5.87 14.65 -9.58
C SER A 231 7.39 14.78 -9.77
N ASP A 232 8.18 14.32 -8.79
CA ASP A 232 9.65 14.28 -8.83
C ASP A 232 10.23 13.08 -9.61
N GLY A 233 9.37 12.22 -10.18
CA GLY A 233 9.77 11.03 -10.93
C GLY A 233 10.13 9.81 -10.08
N THR A 234 10.12 9.91 -8.75
CA THR A 234 10.37 8.78 -7.85
C THR A 234 9.16 7.84 -7.77
N LYS A 235 9.42 6.56 -7.45
CA LYS A 235 8.36 5.56 -7.29
C LYS A 235 7.54 5.83 -6.05
N PHE A 236 6.21 5.82 -6.20
CA PHE A 236 5.27 5.95 -5.09
C PHE A 236 5.35 4.77 -4.12
N GLY A 237 5.13 5.04 -2.83
CA GLY A 237 5.09 4.02 -1.78
C GLY A 237 6.44 3.39 -1.41
N LYS A 238 7.55 3.89 -1.96
CA LYS A 238 8.91 3.59 -1.49
C LYS A 238 9.48 4.79 -0.74
N THR A 239 9.89 4.55 0.50
CA THR A 239 10.72 5.44 1.31
C THR A 239 12.17 4.96 1.25
N GLU A 240 13.11 5.76 1.76
CA GLU A 240 14.49 5.31 1.98
C GLU A 240 14.55 4.03 2.83
N SER A 241 13.57 3.84 3.73
CA SER A 241 13.42 2.66 4.59
C SER A 241 12.63 1.49 3.97
N GLY A 242 12.21 1.58 2.70
CA GLY A 242 11.45 0.52 2.01
C GLY A 242 9.96 0.83 1.81
N ALA A 243 9.15 -0.20 1.66
CA ALA A 243 7.72 -0.09 1.38
C ALA A 243 6.92 0.44 2.57
N VAL A 244 5.85 1.19 2.29
CA VAL A 244 4.86 1.61 3.29
C VAL A 244 3.76 0.55 3.35
N TRP A 245 3.81 -0.29 4.37
CA TRP A 245 2.91 -1.44 4.56
C TRP A 245 1.56 -1.00 5.13
N LEU A 246 0.52 -1.80 4.90
CA LEU A 246 -0.79 -1.61 5.53
C LEU A 246 -0.89 -2.29 6.91
N ASP A 247 -0.02 -3.26 7.22
CA ASP A 247 0.06 -3.90 8.54
C ASP A 247 0.73 -2.96 9.56
N PRO A 248 0.05 -2.59 10.67
CA PRO A 248 0.60 -1.70 11.70
C PRO A 248 1.90 -2.22 12.34
N LYS A 249 2.16 -3.53 12.33
CA LYS A 249 3.39 -4.13 12.87
C LYS A 249 4.60 -3.99 11.93
N LYS A 250 4.36 -3.65 10.66
CA LYS A 250 5.43 -3.41 9.66
C LYS A 250 5.60 -1.93 9.35
N THR A 251 4.51 -1.17 9.39
CA THR A 251 4.53 0.28 9.31
C THR A 251 3.56 0.84 10.34
N SER A 252 4.08 1.52 11.35
CA SER A 252 3.22 2.04 12.43
C SER A 252 2.19 3.03 11.88
N PRO A 253 0.99 3.13 12.49
CA PRO A 253 0.02 4.17 12.14
C PRO A 253 0.62 5.58 12.14
N TYR A 254 1.53 5.87 13.07
CA TYR A 254 2.29 7.12 13.07
C TYR A 254 3.11 7.32 11.79
N LYS A 255 3.96 6.35 11.42
CA LYS A 255 4.78 6.46 10.20
C LYS A 255 3.92 6.51 8.94
N PHE A 256 2.83 5.75 8.92
CA PHE A 256 1.85 5.77 7.83
C PHE A 256 1.21 7.16 7.68
N TYR A 257 0.76 7.76 8.77
CA TYR A 257 0.23 9.13 8.78
C TYR A 257 1.28 10.15 8.32
N GLN A 258 2.51 10.06 8.85
CA GLN A 258 3.61 10.94 8.47
C GLN A 258 3.99 10.81 6.99
N PHE A 259 3.89 9.63 6.39
CA PHE A 259 4.11 9.47 4.95
C PHE A 259 3.17 10.38 4.13
N TRP A 260 1.90 10.47 4.51
CA TRP A 260 0.92 11.30 3.82
C TRP A 260 1.07 12.78 4.13
N ILE A 261 1.42 13.15 5.36
CA ILE A 261 1.75 14.54 5.75
C ILE A 261 2.89 15.08 4.89
N ASN A 262 3.88 14.24 4.57
CA ASN A 262 5.04 14.62 3.77
C ASN A 262 4.80 14.55 2.25
N THR A 263 3.54 14.50 1.80
CA THR A 263 3.20 14.55 0.37
C THR A 263 3.51 15.94 -0.19
N ALA A 264 4.14 15.97 -1.38
CA ALA A 264 4.43 17.23 -2.07
C ALA A 264 3.14 17.94 -2.50
N ASP A 265 3.16 19.28 -2.50
CA ASP A 265 2.01 20.11 -2.90
C ASP A 265 1.49 19.77 -4.30
N ALA A 266 2.40 19.41 -5.22
CA ALA A 266 2.06 19.02 -6.59
C ALA A 266 1.31 17.68 -6.70
N ASP A 267 1.40 16.83 -5.68
CA ASP A 267 0.84 15.48 -5.68
C ASP A 267 -0.42 15.35 -4.82
N VAL A 268 -0.59 16.19 -3.79
CA VAL A 268 -1.57 15.99 -2.73
C VAL A 268 -3.03 15.93 -3.22
N TYR A 269 -3.44 16.81 -4.13
CA TYR A 269 -4.81 16.83 -4.66
C TYR A 269 -5.10 15.63 -5.57
N ARG A 270 -4.10 15.20 -6.33
CA ARG A 270 -4.20 13.96 -7.11
C ARG A 270 -4.30 12.74 -6.19
N PHE A 271 -3.55 12.72 -5.09
CA PHE A 271 -3.63 11.65 -4.10
C PHE A 271 -4.94 11.66 -3.32
N LEU A 272 -5.52 12.83 -3.03
CA LEU A 272 -6.89 12.93 -2.52
C LEU A 272 -7.88 12.27 -3.51
N LYS A 273 -7.77 12.56 -4.81
CA LYS A 273 -8.64 11.95 -5.84
C LYS A 273 -8.50 10.43 -5.89
N PHE A 274 -7.29 9.90 -5.71
CA PHE A 274 -6.98 8.48 -5.81
C PHE A 274 -7.32 7.68 -4.54
N PHE A 275 -6.92 8.17 -3.36
CA PHE A 275 -6.88 7.40 -2.11
C PHE A 275 -8.03 7.69 -1.14
N THR A 276 -8.84 8.72 -1.38
CA THR A 276 -9.98 9.04 -0.50
C THR A 276 -11.32 8.88 -1.20
N PHE A 277 -12.39 8.82 -0.43
CA PHE A 277 -13.77 8.82 -0.93
C PHE A 277 -14.40 10.22 -0.91
N MET A 278 -13.61 11.27 -0.66
CA MET A 278 -14.10 12.65 -0.67
C MET A 278 -14.72 13.02 -2.03
N PRO A 279 -15.86 13.73 -2.05
CA PRO A 279 -16.43 14.28 -3.28
C PRO A 279 -15.43 15.16 -4.03
N LEU A 280 -15.43 15.09 -5.37
CA LEU A 280 -14.54 15.90 -6.20
C LEU A 280 -14.70 17.40 -5.93
N SER A 281 -15.95 17.86 -5.73
CA SER A 281 -16.24 19.25 -5.38
C SER A 281 -15.60 19.70 -4.05
N GLU A 282 -15.46 18.79 -3.08
CA GLU A 282 -14.78 19.11 -1.81
C GLU A 282 -13.26 19.15 -1.98
N ILE A 283 -12.70 18.28 -2.83
CA ILE A 283 -11.28 18.31 -3.17
C ILE A 283 -10.94 19.60 -3.94
N ASP A 284 -11.76 19.98 -4.92
CA ASP A 284 -11.54 21.20 -5.70
C ASP A 284 -11.72 22.45 -4.82
N ALA A 285 -12.68 22.46 -3.89
CA ALA A 285 -12.84 23.55 -2.93
C ALA A 285 -11.64 23.67 -1.98
N LEU A 286 -11.09 22.55 -1.51
CA LEU A 286 -9.88 22.52 -0.69
C LEU A 286 -8.66 23.04 -1.45
N GLU A 287 -8.52 22.67 -2.74
CA GLU A 287 -7.45 23.16 -3.60
C GLU A 287 -7.52 24.68 -3.79
N GLU A 288 -8.71 25.22 -4.02
CA GLU A 288 -8.91 26.67 -4.15
C GLU A 288 -8.71 27.41 -2.82
N GLU A 289 -9.11 26.83 -1.68
CA GLU A 289 -8.84 27.40 -0.36
C GLU A 289 -7.34 27.51 -0.10
N ASP A 290 -6.59 26.42 -0.29
CA ASP A 290 -5.15 26.37 -0.04
C ASP A 290 -4.39 27.37 -0.94
N LYS A 291 -4.77 27.49 -2.23
CA LYS A 291 -4.21 28.49 -3.14
C LYS A 291 -4.44 29.94 -2.69
N ASN A 292 -5.60 30.23 -2.12
CA ASN A 292 -6.02 31.59 -1.77
C ASN A 292 -5.68 31.99 -0.33
N SER A 293 -5.32 31.04 0.53
CA SER A 293 -5.13 31.27 1.97
C SER A 293 -3.89 32.09 2.35
N GLY A 294 -2.86 32.10 1.49
CA GLY A 294 -1.56 32.73 1.79
C GLY A 294 -0.76 32.03 2.90
N VAL A 295 -1.19 30.86 3.36
CA VAL A 295 -0.50 30.02 4.33
C VAL A 295 -0.13 28.66 3.71
N ALA A 296 0.57 27.82 4.46
CA ALA A 296 0.91 26.48 4.00
C ALA A 296 -0.37 25.64 3.74
N PRO A 297 -0.41 24.83 2.67
CA PRO A 297 -1.58 24.00 2.35
C PRO A 297 -1.98 23.07 3.49
N ARG A 298 -3.29 22.93 3.74
CA ARG A 298 -3.84 21.97 4.71
C ARG A 298 -4.21 20.63 4.08
N ALA A 299 -4.16 20.51 2.75
CA ALA A 299 -4.53 19.30 2.03
C ALA A 299 -3.77 18.04 2.48
N GLN A 300 -2.50 18.16 2.87
CA GLN A 300 -1.71 17.02 3.35
C GLN A 300 -2.27 16.43 4.65
N TYR A 301 -2.74 17.29 5.56
CA TYR A 301 -3.39 16.85 6.80
C TYR A 301 -4.69 16.12 6.50
N VAL A 302 -5.51 16.67 5.59
CA VAL A 302 -6.75 16.02 5.16
C VAL A 302 -6.47 14.65 4.55
N LEU A 303 -5.49 14.55 3.65
CA LEU A 303 -5.08 13.29 3.03
C LEU A 303 -4.60 12.28 4.09
N ALA A 304 -3.75 12.71 5.01
CA ALA A 304 -3.22 11.85 6.06
C ALA A 304 -4.31 11.34 6.99
N GLU A 305 -5.27 12.19 7.36
CA GLU A 305 -6.40 11.80 8.20
C GLU A 305 -7.31 10.78 7.51
N GLU A 306 -7.74 11.08 6.28
CA GLU A 306 -8.64 10.20 5.52
C GLU A 306 -8.05 8.82 5.29
N VAL A 307 -6.79 8.75 4.82
CA VAL A 307 -6.19 7.45 4.46
C VAL A 307 -5.76 6.68 5.70
N THR A 308 -5.29 7.34 6.76
CA THR A 308 -4.95 6.65 8.02
C THR A 308 -6.20 6.10 8.69
N ARG A 309 -7.31 6.85 8.72
CA ARG A 309 -8.60 6.36 9.23
C ARG A 309 -9.09 5.16 8.44
N LEU A 310 -8.95 5.20 7.12
CA LEU A 310 -9.38 4.13 6.23
C LEU A 310 -8.61 2.82 6.46
N VAL A 311 -7.29 2.90 6.70
CA VAL A 311 -6.43 1.72 6.82
C VAL A 311 -6.31 1.22 8.26
N HIS A 312 -6.18 2.14 9.23
CA HIS A 312 -5.88 1.84 10.63
C HIS A 312 -7.02 2.20 11.59
N GLY A 313 -8.18 2.61 11.08
CA GLY A 313 -9.34 2.99 11.88
C GLY A 313 -9.15 4.31 12.62
N GLU A 314 -10.19 4.69 13.38
CA GLU A 314 -10.18 5.94 14.15
C GLU A 314 -9.14 5.90 15.28
N GLU A 315 -8.94 4.75 15.93
CA GLU A 315 -7.95 4.58 16.99
C GLU A 315 -6.51 4.79 16.47
N GLY A 316 -6.18 4.20 15.31
CA GLY A 316 -4.88 4.38 14.67
C GLY A 316 -4.63 5.83 14.27
N LEU A 317 -5.65 6.52 13.76
CA LEU A 317 -5.58 7.94 13.44
C LEU A 317 -5.35 8.80 14.69
N ILE A 318 -6.12 8.58 15.75
CA ILE A 318 -6.00 9.33 17.01
C ILE A 318 -4.60 9.14 17.60
N ALA A 319 -4.07 7.92 17.60
CA ALA A 319 -2.71 7.64 18.05
C ALA A 319 -1.68 8.40 17.21
N ALA A 320 -1.78 8.35 15.88
CA ALA A 320 -0.85 9.04 14.98
C ALA A 320 -0.86 10.57 15.17
N LYS A 321 -2.05 11.17 15.34
CA LYS A 321 -2.20 12.61 15.65
C LYS A 321 -1.61 12.96 17.00
N ARG A 322 -1.91 12.18 18.04
CA ARG A 322 -1.38 12.38 19.41
C ARG A 322 0.14 12.31 19.44
N ILE A 323 0.73 11.32 18.75
CA ILE A 323 2.19 11.20 18.61
C ILE A 323 2.77 12.44 17.92
N THR A 324 2.18 12.84 16.79
CA THR A 324 2.61 14.00 16.01
C THR A 324 2.59 15.29 16.84
N GLU A 325 1.49 15.55 17.55
CA GLU A 325 1.33 16.73 18.41
C GLU A 325 2.29 16.72 19.61
N SER A 326 2.47 15.57 20.25
CA SER A 326 3.36 15.42 21.42
C SER A 326 4.82 15.65 21.04
N LEU A 327 5.26 15.13 19.88
CA LEU A 327 6.62 15.36 19.38
C LEU A 327 6.86 16.83 19.00
N PHE A 328 5.86 17.49 18.41
CA PHE A 328 5.97 18.90 18.03
C PHE A 328 5.96 19.84 19.24
N SER A 329 5.02 19.65 20.17
CA SER A 329 4.88 20.46 21.39
C SER A 329 5.98 20.18 22.41
N GLY A 330 6.55 18.96 22.40
CA GLY A 330 7.46 18.46 23.42
C GLY A 330 6.77 17.94 24.68
N LYS A 331 5.43 17.94 24.73
CA LYS A 331 4.67 17.42 25.86
C LYS A 331 4.43 15.92 25.69
N LEU A 332 5.30 15.11 26.30
CA LEU A 332 5.27 13.65 26.15
C LEU A 332 4.31 12.94 27.12
N SER A 333 3.75 13.67 28.10
CA SER A 333 2.83 13.11 29.10
C SER A 333 1.58 12.46 28.52
N ASP A 334 1.20 12.87 27.32
CA ASP A 334 0.00 12.41 26.64
C ASP A 334 0.25 11.10 25.87
N LEU A 335 1.52 10.69 25.71
CA LEU A 335 1.90 9.46 25.04
C LEU A 335 1.73 8.24 25.94
N SER A 336 1.12 7.19 25.39
CA SER A 336 1.02 5.87 26.00
C SER A 336 2.28 5.02 25.71
N GLN A 337 2.42 3.89 26.40
CA GLN A 337 3.48 2.93 26.09
C GLN A 337 3.39 2.43 24.64
N ALA A 338 2.19 2.16 24.13
CA ALA A 338 1.96 1.74 22.75
C ALA A 338 2.39 2.81 21.73
N ASP A 339 2.31 4.09 22.09
CA ASP A 339 2.82 5.18 21.26
C ASP A 339 4.35 5.14 21.17
N PHE A 340 5.04 4.89 22.29
CA PHE A 340 6.49 4.69 22.30
C PHE A 340 6.91 3.44 21.53
N GLU A 341 6.11 2.38 21.52
CA GLU A 341 6.35 1.18 20.71
C GLU A 341 6.30 1.51 19.21
N GLN A 342 5.37 2.37 18.76
CA GLN A 342 5.35 2.86 17.37
C GLN A 342 6.59 3.71 17.04
N LEU A 343 6.99 4.61 17.95
CA LEU A 343 8.20 5.41 17.79
C LEU A 343 9.45 4.54 17.69
N ALA A 344 9.52 3.48 18.50
CA ALA A 344 10.62 2.53 18.52
C ALA A 344 10.65 1.62 17.28
N GLN A 345 9.48 1.24 16.76
CA GLN A 345 9.36 0.40 15.58
C GLN A 345 9.95 1.09 14.35
N ASP A 346 9.47 2.29 14.05
CA ASP A 346 9.84 2.97 12.80
C ASP A 346 9.60 4.49 12.77
N GLY A 347 9.11 5.09 13.88
CA GLY A 347 8.84 6.52 13.95
C GLY A 347 10.08 7.40 14.02
N MET A 348 11.18 6.89 14.58
CA MET A 348 12.46 7.63 14.67
C MET A 348 13.66 6.70 14.92
N PRO A 349 14.90 7.19 14.79
CA PRO A 349 16.08 6.43 15.18
C PRO A 349 16.02 5.99 16.65
N THR A 350 16.39 4.75 16.92
CA THR A 350 16.45 4.18 18.26
C THR A 350 17.88 3.83 18.66
N LEU A 351 18.13 3.84 19.97
CA LEU A 351 19.40 3.40 20.54
C LEU A 351 19.13 2.58 21.80
N SER A 352 19.66 1.36 21.86
CA SER A 352 19.66 0.58 23.10
C SER A 352 20.77 1.10 24.03
N ILE A 353 20.45 1.30 25.31
CA ILE A 353 21.37 1.91 26.27
C ILE A 353 21.40 1.14 27.60
N GLU A 354 22.58 1.04 28.19
CA GLU A 354 22.80 0.42 29.51
C GLU A 354 22.52 1.42 30.64
N SER A 355 22.23 0.90 31.84
CA SER A 355 21.75 1.66 33.00
C SER A 355 22.66 2.78 33.51
N ASP A 356 23.94 2.80 33.15
CA ASP A 356 24.96 3.71 33.69
C ASP A 356 25.42 4.81 32.71
N ALA A 357 24.86 4.85 31.50
CA ALA A 357 25.24 5.81 30.48
C ALA A 357 24.92 7.26 30.87
N ASP A 358 25.82 8.19 30.54
CA ASP A 358 25.61 9.64 30.73
C ASP A 358 25.05 10.32 29.47
N LEU A 359 24.56 11.55 29.63
CA LEU A 359 23.94 12.31 28.53
C LEU A 359 24.91 12.54 27.37
N GLN A 360 26.20 12.79 27.66
CA GLN A 360 27.22 12.98 26.62
C GLN A 360 27.41 11.71 25.78
N GLN A 361 27.46 10.54 26.41
CA GLN A 361 27.59 9.26 25.71
C GLN A 361 26.36 9.00 24.86
N ALA A 362 25.16 9.25 25.39
CA ALA A 362 23.92 9.07 24.66
C ALA A 362 23.83 9.99 23.43
N ILE A 363 24.27 11.25 23.52
CA ILE A 363 24.33 12.19 22.39
C ILE A 363 25.27 11.69 21.30
N VAL A 364 26.46 11.19 21.67
CA VAL A 364 27.45 10.69 20.70
C VAL A 364 26.93 9.42 20.03
N ASN A 365 26.39 8.47 20.81
CA ASN A 365 25.84 7.23 20.30
C ASN A 365 24.61 7.46 19.41
N ALA A 366 23.78 8.46 19.73
CA ALA A 366 22.66 8.92 18.90
C ALA A 366 23.11 9.69 17.65
N GLN A 367 24.41 9.85 17.42
CA GLN A 367 25.01 10.59 16.30
C GLN A 367 24.59 12.07 16.25
N PHE A 368 24.16 12.63 17.38
CA PHE A 368 23.86 14.05 17.52
C PHE A 368 25.13 14.90 17.57
N ALA A 369 26.25 14.33 18.02
CA ALA A 369 27.57 14.94 17.98
C ALA A 369 28.64 13.89 17.64
N PRO A 370 29.72 14.27 16.93
CA PRO A 370 30.80 13.36 16.55
C PRO A 370 31.75 13.00 17.70
N SER A 371 31.74 13.75 18.81
CA SER A 371 32.60 13.50 19.97
C SER A 371 31.98 14.03 21.26
N ARG A 372 32.45 13.52 22.40
CA ARG A 372 32.00 13.96 23.75
C ARG A 372 32.27 15.44 23.99
N GLY A 373 33.38 15.97 23.46
CA GLY A 373 33.67 17.41 23.54
C GLY A 373 32.62 18.27 22.84
N GLN A 374 32.17 17.86 21.65
CA GLN A 374 31.07 18.55 20.96
C GLN A 374 29.72 18.33 21.65
N ALA A 375 29.47 17.14 22.19
CA ALA A 375 28.27 16.87 22.98
C ALA A 375 28.16 17.81 24.20
N ARG A 376 29.27 18.04 24.90
CA ARG A 376 29.36 19.01 25.99
C ARG A 376 28.98 20.42 25.56
N THR A 377 29.53 20.91 24.44
CA THR A 377 29.17 22.24 23.90
C THR A 377 27.68 22.32 23.55
N MET A 378 27.07 21.24 23.04
CA MET A 378 25.63 21.19 22.76
C MET A 378 24.76 21.24 24.03
N ILE A 379 25.20 20.58 25.11
CA ILE A 379 24.54 20.66 26.42
C ILE A 379 24.66 22.07 26.99
N GLU A 380 25.86 22.65 27.02
CA GLU A 380 26.11 24.02 27.53
C GLU A 380 25.31 25.09 26.77
N SER A 381 25.15 24.92 25.45
CA SER A 381 24.33 25.80 24.61
C SER A 381 22.82 25.55 24.70
N ASN A 382 22.37 24.69 25.60
CA ASN A 382 20.96 24.39 25.85
C ASN A 382 20.22 23.85 24.60
N ALA A 383 20.96 23.11 23.76
CA ALA A 383 20.49 22.59 22.47
C ALA A 383 19.93 21.16 22.55
N ILE A 384 20.06 20.51 23.70
CA ILE A 384 19.60 19.14 23.96
C ILE A 384 18.41 19.17 24.92
N SER A 385 17.40 18.36 24.61
CA SER A 385 16.29 18.09 25.52
C SER A 385 16.14 16.59 25.79
N VAL A 386 15.83 16.27 27.04
CA VAL A 386 15.49 14.93 27.54
C VAL A 386 14.00 14.95 27.90
N ASN A 387 13.22 14.06 27.31
CA ASN A 387 11.77 13.98 27.50
C ASN A 387 11.00 15.31 27.28
N GLY A 388 11.51 16.16 26.38
CA GLY A 388 10.92 17.46 26.06
C GLY A 388 11.48 18.63 26.88
N GLU A 389 12.11 18.36 28.02
CA GLU A 389 12.72 19.37 28.89
C GLU A 389 14.17 19.63 28.48
N ARG A 390 14.58 20.90 28.40
CA ARG A 390 15.95 21.23 28.03
C ARG A 390 16.91 20.91 29.18
N ASN A 391 18.07 20.35 28.84
CA ASN A 391 19.07 19.97 29.83
C ASN A 391 20.41 20.61 29.50
N SER A 392 20.92 21.44 30.41
CA SER A 392 22.21 22.12 30.32
C SER A 392 23.26 21.59 31.32
N THR A 393 22.97 20.48 31.99
CA THR A 393 23.87 19.88 32.98
C THR A 393 24.89 18.98 32.29
N ILE A 394 26.16 19.38 32.30
CA ILE A 394 27.24 18.71 31.57
C ILE A 394 27.41 17.24 31.99
N ASP A 395 27.38 16.99 33.30
CA ASP A 395 27.59 15.66 33.88
C ASP A 395 26.26 14.96 34.20
N TYR A 396 25.19 15.28 33.44
CA TYR A 396 23.88 14.67 33.63
C TYR A 396 23.93 13.16 33.45
N ARG A 397 23.45 12.44 34.46
CA ARG A 397 23.20 11.00 34.41
C ARG A 397 21.70 10.77 34.43
N PHE A 398 21.25 9.86 33.59
CA PHE A 398 19.84 9.48 33.59
C PHE A 398 19.48 8.79 34.91
N THR A 399 18.27 9.07 35.35
CA THR A 399 17.65 8.54 36.56
C THR A 399 16.44 7.68 36.19
N ASP A 400 15.90 6.92 37.14
CA ASP A 400 14.68 6.14 36.87
C ASP A 400 13.47 7.02 36.52
N SER A 401 13.43 8.28 36.98
CA SER A 401 12.41 9.25 36.56
C SER A 401 12.51 9.68 35.10
N ASP A 402 13.67 9.51 34.46
CA ASP A 402 13.82 9.79 33.02
C ASP A 402 13.29 8.65 32.13
N LYS A 403 13.03 7.47 32.73
CA LYS A 403 12.60 6.27 32.03
C LYS A 403 11.08 6.22 31.98
N LEU A 404 10.51 6.80 30.93
CA LEU A 404 9.09 6.71 30.62
C LEU A 404 8.71 5.23 30.43
N PHE A 405 7.69 4.79 31.15
CA PHE A 405 7.26 3.38 31.21
C PHE A 405 8.40 2.40 31.58
N ASN A 406 9.37 2.87 32.39
CA ASN A 406 10.58 2.13 32.78
C ASN A 406 11.44 1.64 31.61
N ARG A 407 11.24 2.19 30.40
CA ARG A 407 11.86 1.64 29.18
C ARG A 407 12.31 2.69 28.17
N TYR A 408 11.74 3.88 28.15
CA TYR A 408 11.95 4.84 27.08
C TYR A 408 12.44 6.20 27.58
N THR A 409 13.36 6.82 26.84
CA THR A 409 13.73 8.23 27.05
C THR A 409 13.89 8.91 25.70
N LEU A 410 13.21 10.03 25.47
CA LEU A 410 13.30 10.76 24.21
C LEU A 410 14.42 11.81 24.27
N LEU A 411 15.44 11.62 23.44
CA LEU A 411 16.45 12.65 23.19
C LEU A 411 16.08 13.47 21.95
N ARG A 412 16.25 14.79 22.06
CA ARG A 412 16.10 15.70 20.93
C ARG A 412 17.22 16.73 20.88
N ARG A 413 17.79 16.93 19.69
CA ARG A 413 18.73 18.00 19.36
C ARG A 413 18.04 19.06 18.50
N GLY A 414 17.99 20.28 19.01
CA GLY A 414 17.32 21.40 18.35
C GLY A 414 15.83 21.12 18.13
N LYS A 415 15.32 21.39 16.91
CA LYS A 415 13.90 21.21 16.57
C LYS A 415 13.56 19.93 15.80
N LYS A 416 14.54 19.29 15.15
CA LYS A 416 14.28 18.27 14.12
C LYS A 416 14.94 16.91 14.37
N TYR A 417 15.98 16.84 15.19
CA TYR A 417 16.72 15.60 15.38
C TYR A 417 16.22 14.90 16.64
N TYR A 418 15.65 13.72 16.47
CA TYR A 418 15.09 12.89 17.54
C TYR A 418 15.82 11.55 17.59
N CYS A 419 15.97 11.00 18.79
CA CYS A 419 16.45 9.65 19.02
C CYS A 419 15.75 9.11 20.26
N LEU A 420 15.18 7.92 20.14
CA LEU A 420 14.54 7.23 21.25
C LEU A 420 15.53 6.26 21.90
N LEU A 421 15.88 6.54 23.16
CA LEU A 421 16.64 5.60 23.97
C LEU A 421 15.71 4.49 24.47
N ILE A 422 16.16 3.25 24.33
CA ILE A 422 15.48 2.06 24.83
C ILE A 422 16.37 1.44 25.89
N TRP A 423 15.89 1.46 27.13
CA TRP A 423 16.56 0.87 28.28
C TRP A 423 16.36 -0.64 28.27
N GLY A 424 17.45 -1.38 28.53
CA GLY A 424 17.49 -2.84 28.59
C GLY A 424 16.98 -3.43 29.90
#